data_AF-A0A0A2M5T5-F1
#
_entry.id   AF-A0A0A2M5T5-F1
#
_cell.length_a   1.000
_cell.length_b   1.000
_cell.length_c   1.000
_cell.angle_alpha   90.00
_cell.angle_beta   90.00
_cell.angle_gamma   90.00
#
_symmetry.space_group_name_H-M   'P 1'
#
loop_
_entity.id
_entity.type
_entity.pdbx_description
1 polymer ?
#
loop_
_entity_poly.entity_id
_entity_poly.type
_entity_poly.pdbx_seq_one_letter_code
_entity_poly.pdbx_strand_id
1 'polypeptide(L)'
;MKKLLIAALLSLPLLTIAQEKVNSGKPIYISKTLTAQPGEVYLDSVKIDRPHIYLDPDNILETKVFKAETSKADAEGATLITRKLQGDIIPLKDFIESLKAGSSKIKRATIIKLMVNDKYVTDPENYRIELSSVRKVSIFNFRDKDSTNPDATASVLLTIKGFRKKE
;
A
#
# COMPACT_ATOMS: atom_id res chain seq x y z
N MET A 1 27.18 -8.65 -59.53
CA MET A 1 27.82 -8.30 -58.24
C MET A 1 26.93 -7.33 -57.44
N LYS A 2 25.78 -7.80 -56.92
CA LYS A 2 24.83 -6.98 -56.12
C LYS A 2 24.20 -7.80 -54.98
N LYS A 3 24.98 -8.64 -54.30
CA LYS A 3 24.52 -9.47 -53.17
C LYS A 3 25.39 -9.33 -51.91
N LEU A 4 26.20 -8.27 -51.82
CA LEU A 4 27.17 -8.07 -50.73
C LEU A 4 26.81 -6.91 -49.78
N LEU A 5 25.67 -6.25 -49.95
CA LEU A 5 25.28 -5.09 -49.13
C LEU A 5 24.22 -5.38 -48.07
N ILE A 6 23.59 -6.56 -48.08
CA ILE A 6 22.51 -6.90 -47.13
C ILE A 6 23.06 -7.54 -45.85
N ALA A 7 24.26 -8.13 -45.89
CA ALA A 7 24.85 -8.78 -44.72
C ALA A 7 25.39 -7.80 -43.66
N ALA A 8 25.62 -6.53 -44.01
CA ALA A 8 26.16 -5.53 -43.08
C ALA A 8 25.09 -4.82 -42.23
N LEU A 9 23.80 -4.95 -42.55
CA LEU A 9 22.71 -4.42 -41.72
C LEU A 9 22.21 -5.39 -40.63
N LEU A 10 22.61 -6.66 -40.70
CA LEU A 10 22.27 -7.69 -39.71
C LEU A 10 23.28 -7.81 -38.57
N SER A 11 24.34 -7.00 -38.61
CA SER A 11 25.33 -6.90 -37.54
C SER A 11 25.22 -5.58 -36.77
N LEU A 12 24.03 -4.98 -36.66
CA LEU A 12 23.78 -4.16 -35.48
C LEU A 12 23.68 -5.13 -34.31
N PRO A 13 24.70 -5.26 -33.44
CA PRO A 13 24.44 -5.86 -32.15
C PRO A 13 23.29 -5.05 -31.57
N LEU A 14 22.23 -5.75 -31.19
CA LEU A 14 21.28 -5.30 -30.20
C LEU A 14 22.12 -4.82 -29.01
N LEU A 15 22.49 -3.54 -29.03
CA LEU A 15 22.77 -2.75 -27.86
C LEU A 15 21.42 -2.61 -27.17
N THR A 16 20.88 -3.75 -26.70
CA THR A 16 20.09 -3.77 -25.50
C THR A 16 21.03 -3.23 -24.45
N ILE A 17 21.01 -1.90 -24.33
CA ILE A 17 21.23 -1.25 -23.07
C ILE A 17 20.11 -1.82 -22.19
N ALA A 18 20.36 -3.01 -21.66
CA ALA A 18 19.82 -3.37 -20.38
C ALA A 18 20.39 -2.28 -19.47
N GLN A 19 19.64 -1.18 -19.35
CA GLN A 19 19.65 -0.43 -18.12
C GLN A 19 19.16 -1.45 -17.11
N GLU A 20 20.09 -2.26 -16.60
CA GLU A 20 19.97 -2.78 -15.25
C GLU A 20 19.57 -1.54 -14.46
N LYS A 21 18.32 -1.52 -13.99
CA LYS A 21 17.98 -0.69 -12.86
C LYS A 21 19.06 -1.03 -11.86
N VAL A 22 20.02 -0.14 -11.71
CA VAL A 22 21.03 -0.20 -10.69
C VAL A 22 20.24 0.02 -9.41
N ASN A 23 19.61 -1.07 -8.94
CA ASN A 23 19.41 -1.34 -7.55
C ASN A 23 20.84 -1.49 -7.03
N SER A 24 21.54 -0.36 -6.92
CA SER A 24 22.79 -0.32 -6.18
C SER A 24 22.37 -0.71 -4.78
N GLY A 25 22.55 -1.99 -4.42
CA GLY A 25 22.29 -2.56 -3.10
C GLY A 25 23.21 -1.99 -2.02
N LYS A 26 23.61 -0.71 -2.19
CA LYS A 26 24.30 0.06 -1.20
C LYS A 26 23.28 0.41 -0.12
N PRO A 27 23.64 0.18 1.16
CA PRO A 27 22.79 0.57 2.26
C PRO A 27 22.54 2.08 2.26
N ILE A 28 21.33 2.47 2.61
CA ILE A 28 20.91 3.85 2.86
C ILE A 28 20.84 4.04 4.37
N TYR A 29 21.69 4.92 4.90
CA TYR A 29 21.71 5.24 6.33
C TYR A 29 20.67 6.32 6.63
N ILE A 30 19.62 5.97 7.37
CA ILE A 30 18.56 6.89 7.80
C ILE A 30 18.93 7.52 9.15
N SER A 31 19.48 6.71 10.05
CA SER A 31 19.98 7.13 11.36
C SER A 31 21.15 6.23 11.78
N LYS A 32 21.70 6.48 12.98
CA LYS A 32 22.75 5.61 13.57
C LYS A 32 22.30 4.16 13.77
N THR A 33 21.00 3.91 13.88
CA THR A 33 20.41 2.59 14.19
C THR A 33 19.51 2.06 13.08
N LEU A 34 19.23 2.85 12.05
CA LEU A 34 18.34 2.47 10.96
C LEU A 34 19.05 2.55 9.61
N THR A 35 19.20 1.37 9.00
CA THR A 35 19.73 1.20 7.64
C THR A 35 18.64 0.57 6.77
N ALA A 36 18.49 1.10 5.56
CA ALA A 36 17.46 0.74 4.61
C ALA A 36 18.05 0.36 3.25
N GLN A 37 17.23 -0.29 2.42
CA GLN A 37 17.48 -0.52 1.01
C GLN A 37 16.68 0.47 0.16
N PRO A 38 17.13 0.76 -1.09
CA PRO A 38 16.33 1.52 -2.05
C PRO A 38 14.90 0.98 -2.18
N GLY A 39 13.92 1.88 -2.22
CA GLY A 39 12.50 1.54 -2.37
C GLY A 39 11.80 1.12 -1.08
N GLU A 40 12.52 0.83 0.00
CA GLU A 40 11.91 0.50 1.28
C GLU A 40 11.24 1.70 1.94
N VAL A 41 10.14 1.42 2.63
CA VAL A 41 9.36 2.44 3.36
C VAL A 41 9.34 2.07 4.83
N TYR A 42 9.57 3.07 5.67
CA TYR A 42 9.57 2.98 7.12
C TYR A 42 8.56 3.95 7.69
N LEU A 43 7.87 3.52 8.74
CA LEU A 43 6.97 4.32 9.54
C LEU A 43 7.45 4.29 10.98
N ASP A 44 7.81 5.44 11.53
CA ASP A 44 8.42 5.56 12.85
C ASP A 44 9.60 4.59 13.06
N SER A 45 10.46 4.46 12.04
CA SER A 45 11.61 3.54 12.00
C SER A 45 11.28 2.04 11.87
N VAL A 46 10.01 1.66 11.74
CA VAL A 46 9.59 0.27 11.47
C VAL A 46 9.32 0.09 9.98
N LYS A 47 9.89 -0.93 9.36
CA LYS A 47 9.64 -1.23 7.94
C LYS A 47 8.17 -1.58 7.73
N ILE A 48 7.56 -1.00 6.71
CA ILE A 48 6.16 -1.23 6.36
C ILE A 48 5.99 -1.55 4.87
N ASP A 49 4.89 -2.22 4.56
CA ASP A 49 4.44 -2.43 3.19
C ASP A 49 3.38 -1.36 2.84
N ARG A 50 3.82 -0.29 2.18
CA ARG A 50 3.02 0.93 2.00
C ARG A 50 1.69 0.73 1.24
N PRO A 51 1.58 -0.10 0.18
CA PRO A 51 0.30 -0.39 -0.48
C PRO A 51 -0.74 -1.01 0.44
N HIS A 52 -0.32 -1.67 1.53
CA HIS A 52 -1.18 -2.45 2.42
C HIS A 52 -1.41 -1.77 3.77
N ILE A 53 -1.19 -0.46 3.86
CA ILE A 53 -1.41 0.30 5.10
C ILE A 53 -2.21 1.59 4.83
N TYR A 54 -3.25 1.79 5.64
CA TYR A 54 -4.06 2.98 5.64
C TYR A 54 -3.63 3.90 6.79
N LEU A 55 -3.00 5.03 6.45
CA LEU A 55 -2.48 6.00 7.40
C LEU A 55 -3.32 7.28 7.42
N ASP A 56 -3.36 7.94 8.57
CA ASP A 56 -3.99 9.25 8.68
C ASP A 56 -3.04 10.34 8.13
N PRO A 57 -3.37 11.00 7.00
CA PRO A 57 -2.54 12.07 6.46
C PRO A 57 -2.41 13.25 7.44
N ASP A 58 -3.40 13.49 8.31
CA ASP A 58 -3.36 14.57 9.29
C ASP A 58 -2.39 14.25 10.46
N ASN A 59 -2.07 12.96 10.67
CA ASN A 59 -1.13 12.51 11.68
C ASN A 59 0.31 12.35 11.16
N ILE A 60 0.59 12.69 9.90
CA ILE A 60 1.97 12.69 9.38
C ILE A 60 2.68 13.98 9.81
N LEU A 61 3.79 13.85 10.52
CA LEU A 61 4.68 14.96 10.85
C LEU A 61 5.57 15.30 9.66
N GLU A 62 6.23 14.30 9.11
CA GLU A 62 7.12 14.45 7.96
C GLU A 62 7.19 13.18 7.12
N THR A 63 7.56 13.35 5.86
CA THR A 63 7.98 12.27 4.97
C THR A 63 9.29 12.68 4.33
N LYS A 64 10.34 11.90 4.55
CA LYS A 64 11.69 12.21 4.07
C LYS A 64 12.24 11.04 3.27
N VAL A 65 12.83 11.34 2.12
CA VAL A 65 13.51 10.37 1.28
C VAL A 65 15.00 10.46 1.54
N PHE A 66 15.61 9.35 1.91
CA PHE A 66 17.04 9.18 2.12
C PHE A 66 17.64 8.45 0.94
N LYS A 67 18.85 8.84 0.56
CA LYS A 67 19.59 8.25 -0.55
C LYS A 67 20.99 7.90 -0.10
N ALA A 68 21.62 6.93 -0.75
CA ALA A 68 23.02 6.61 -0.47
C ALA A 68 23.91 7.81 -0.81
N GLU A 69 24.95 8.06 -0.02
CA GLU A 69 25.81 9.26 -0.12
C GLU A 69 26.42 9.47 -1.52
N THR A 70 26.66 8.39 -2.25
CA THR A 70 27.28 8.39 -3.59
C THR A 70 26.28 8.21 -4.72
N SER A 71 24.99 8.29 -4.44
CA SER A 71 23.93 8.07 -5.44
C SER A 71 23.64 9.32 -6.26
N LYS A 72 23.21 9.12 -7.51
CA LYS A 72 22.78 10.21 -8.39
C LYS A 72 21.49 10.84 -7.87
N ALA A 73 21.20 12.08 -8.30
CA ALA A 73 20.01 12.81 -7.89
C ALA A 73 18.68 12.11 -8.23
N ASP A 74 18.67 11.22 -9.22
CA ASP A 74 17.52 10.42 -9.68
C ASP A 74 17.46 9.01 -9.06
N ALA A 75 18.44 8.61 -8.25
CA ALA A 75 18.45 7.30 -7.62
C ALA A 75 17.26 7.09 -6.69
N GLU A 76 16.74 5.85 -6.71
CA GLU A 76 15.69 5.40 -5.81
C GLU A 76 16.18 5.40 -4.36
N GLY A 77 15.40 6.03 -3.48
CA GLY A 77 15.74 6.20 -2.06
C GLY A 77 14.89 5.33 -1.15
N ALA A 78 15.23 5.32 0.14
CA ALA A 78 14.36 4.80 1.19
C ALA A 78 13.49 5.94 1.73
N THR A 79 12.23 5.65 2.03
CA THR A 79 11.30 6.66 2.57
C THR A 79 11.07 6.43 4.06
N LEU A 80 11.33 7.44 4.88
CA LEU A 80 10.90 7.48 6.27
C LEU A 80 9.66 8.37 6.40
N ILE A 81 8.62 7.84 7.02
CA ILE A 81 7.42 8.55 7.42
C ILE A 81 7.46 8.65 8.95
N THR A 82 7.36 9.86 9.48
CA THR A 82 7.29 10.10 10.93
C THR A 82 5.90 10.62 11.27
N ARG A 83 5.26 10.06 12.30
CA ARG A 83 3.94 10.53 12.77
C ARG A 83 4.04 11.59 13.85
N LYS A 84 3.02 12.45 13.98
CA LYS A 84 2.89 13.44 15.06
C LYS A 84 2.61 12.74 16.39
N LEU A 85 1.73 11.75 16.35
CA LEU A 85 1.39 10.88 17.48
C LEU A 85 1.61 9.42 17.08
N GLN A 86 2.44 8.70 17.82
CA GLN A 86 2.60 7.27 17.64
C GLN A 86 1.39 6.56 18.22
N GLY A 87 0.66 5.85 17.37
CA GLY A 87 -0.47 5.02 17.76
C GLY A 87 -0.37 3.64 17.12
N ASP A 88 -1.22 2.73 17.58
CA ASP A 88 -1.26 1.39 17.03
C ASP A 88 -1.80 1.39 15.60
N ILE A 89 -1.21 0.51 14.80
CA ILE A 89 -1.68 0.22 13.45
C ILE A 89 -2.11 -1.23 13.45
N ILE A 90 -3.43 -1.41 13.47
CA ILE A 90 -4.02 -2.71 13.68
C ILE A 90 -4.30 -3.39 12.35
N PRO A 91 -4.29 -4.73 12.30
CA PRO A 91 -4.84 -5.47 11.16
C PRO A 91 -6.27 -5.03 10.85
N LEU A 92 -6.58 -4.88 9.57
CA LEU A 92 -7.90 -4.46 9.13
C LEU A 92 -8.96 -5.52 9.49
N LYS A 93 -8.60 -6.81 9.48
CA LYS A 93 -9.43 -7.90 10.02
C LYS A 93 -9.87 -7.63 11.46
N ASP A 94 -8.94 -7.26 12.34
CA ASP A 94 -9.25 -7.04 13.77
C ASP A 94 -10.19 -5.84 13.96
N PHE A 95 -10.02 -4.80 13.14
CA PHE A 95 -10.97 -3.70 13.08
C PHE A 95 -12.37 -4.18 12.69
N ILE A 96 -12.50 -5.05 11.68
CA ILE A 96 -13.81 -5.61 11.28
C ILE A 96 -14.41 -6.49 12.38
N GLU A 97 -13.62 -7.31 13.07
CA GLU A 97 -14.09 -8.12 14.20
C GLU A 97 -14.59 -7.24 15.36
N SER A 98 -13.93 -6.10 15.62
CA SER A 98 -14.41 -5.12 16.60
C SER A 98 -15.78 -4.54 16.22
N LEU A 99 -16.01 -4.27 14.92
CA LEU A 99 -17.31 -3.82 14.42
C LEU A 99 -18.38 -4.90 14.54
N LYS A 100 -18.05 -6.18 14.31
CA LYS A 100 -18.96 -7.32 14.52
C LYS A 100 -19.42 -7.40 15.97
N ALA A 101 -18.51 -7.24 16.92
CA ALA A 101 -18.84 -7.29 18.33
C ALA A 101 -19.83 -6.18 18.75
N GLY A 102 -19.68 -4.98 18.16
CA GLY A 102 -20.52 -3.82 18.47
C GLY A 102 -21.80 -3.67 17.64
N SER A 103 -21.98 -4.42 16.54
CA SER A 103 -23.10 -4.23 15.61
C SER A 103 -23.89 -5.51 15.37
N SER A 104 -25.14 -5.54 15.84
CA SER A 104 -26.08 -6.64 15.58
C SER A 104 -26.40 -6.87 14.10
N LYS A 105 -26.15 -5.87 13.25
CA LYS A 105 -26.28 -5.97 11.79
C LYS A 105 -25.16 -6.80 11.18
N ILE A 106 -23.92 -6.58 11.62
CA ILE A 106 -22.74 -7.31 11.12
C ILE A 106 -22.60 -8.67 11.81
N LYS A 107 -22.91 -8.75 13.11
CA LYS A 107 -22.81 -10.00 13.90
C LYS A 107 -23.57 -11.18 13.28
N ARG A 108 -24.69 -10.90 12.60
CA ARG A 108 -25.54 -11.91 11.94
C ARG A 108 -25.15 -12.19 10.49
N ALA A 109 -24.16 -11.48 9.96
CA ALA A 109 -23.74 -11.65 8.59
C ALA A 109 -22.77 -12.82 8.47
N THR A 110 -23.04 -13.73 7.55
CA THR A 110 -22.14 -14.84 7.19
C THR A 110 -21.02 -14.37 6.29
N ILE A 111 -21.31 -13.41 5.41
CA ILE A 111 -20.35 -12.81 4.49
C ILE A 111 -20.23 -11.32 4.80
N ILE A 112 -18.98 -10.85 4.92
CA ILE A 112 -18.67 -9.43 5.02
C ILE A 112 -17.88 -9.00 3.79
N LYS A 113 -18.48 -8.09 3.03
CA LYS A 113 -17.83 -7.40 1.92
C LYS A 113 -17.23 -6.10 2.43
N LEU A 114 -15.94 -5.87 2.19
CA LEU A 114 -15.24 -4.68 2.65
C LEU A 114 -14.86 -3.78 1.50
N MET A 115 -15.18 -2.50 1.64
CA MET A 115 -14.76 -1.45 0.71
C MET A 115 -14.07 -0.33 1.47
N VAL A 116 -12.89 0.08 1.03
CA VAL A 116 -12.12 1.18 1.61
C VAL A 116 -11.87 2.22 0.53
N ASN A 117 -12.39 3.45 0.71
CA ASN A 117 -12.31 4.51 -0.30
C ASN A 117 -12.69 4.04 -1.70
N ASP A 118 -13.88 3.46 -1.82
CA ASP A 118 -14.46 2.95 -3.07
C ASP A 118 -13.68 1.79 -3.73
N LYS A 119 -12.66 1.24 -3.05
CA LYS A 119 -11.92 0.06 -3.47
C LYS A 119 -12.34 -1.17 -2.69
N TYR A 120 -12.68 -2.23 -3.39
CA TYR A 120 -13.00 -3.51 -2.78
C TYR A 120 -11.73 -4.13 -2.19
N VAL A 121 -11.80 -4.58 -0.94
CA VAL A 121 -10.71 -5.28 -0.25
C VAL A 121 -11.06 -6.75 -0.21
N THR A 122 -10.33 -7.55 -1.01
CA THR A 122 -10.53 -9.01 -1.11
C THR A 122 -9.87 -9.78 0.03
N ASP A 123 -8.80 -9.23 0.60
CA ASP A 123 -7.97 -9.88 1.59
C ASP A 123 -7.63 -8.92 2.75
N PRO A 124 -8.55 -8.71 3.70
CA PRO A 124 -8.35 -7.78 4.80
C PRO A 124 -7.29 -8.22 5.81
N GLU A 125 -6.77 -9.46 5.72
CA GLU A 125 -5.72 -9.95 6.63
C GLU A 125 -4.37 -9.31 6.34
N ASN A 126 -4.14 -8.99 5.07
CA ASN A 126 -2.90 -8.37 4.61
C ASN A 126 -2.89 -6.85 4.74
N TYR A 127 -4.02 -6.22 5.06
CA TYR A 127 -4.11 -4.77 5.24
C TYR A 127 -4.03 -4.36 6.72
N ARG A 128 -3.43 -3.20 6.95
CA ARG A 128 -3.38 -2.55 8.26
C ARG A 128 -3.98 -1.16 8.21
N ILE A 129 -4.49 -0.69 9.34
CA ILE A 129 -5.14 0.62 9.45
C ILE A 129 -4.75 1.35 10.74
N GLU A 130 -4.46 2.64 10.59
CA GLU A 130 -4.41 3.58 11.69
C GLU A 130 -5.83 4.08 11.98
N LEU A 131 -6.32 3.91 13.21
CA LEU A 131 -7.72 4.19 13.53
C LEU A 131 -8.14 5.66 13.33
N SER A 132 -7.21 6.60 13.56
CA SER A 132 -7.40 8.03 13.31
C SER A 132 -7.72 8.35 11.84
N SER A 133 -7.34 7.46 10.91
CA SER A 133 -7.62 7.61 9.48
C SER A 133 -9.10 7.35 9.14
N VAL A 134 -9.86 6.66 10.00
CA VAL A 134 -11.27 6.33 9.73
C VAL A 134 -12.14 7.59 9.90
N ARG A 135 -12.82 8.02 8.84
CA ARG A 135 -13.78 9.14 8.89
C ARG A 135 -15.21 8.69 9.07
N LYS A 136 -15.58 7.62 8.36
CA LYS A 136 -16.95 7.12 8.35
C LYS A 136 -16.96 5.60 8.17
N VAL A 137 -17.83 4.95 8.92
CA VAL A 137 -18.19 3.55 8.74
C VAL A 137 -19.65 3.50 8.36
N SER A 138 -19.96 2.96 7.18
CA SER A 138 -21.33 2.74 6.72
C SER A 138 -21.57 1.24 6.58
N ILE A 139 -22.65 0.74 7.17
CA ILE A 139 -22.98 -0.69 7.18
C ILE A 139 -24.29 -0.88 6.44
N PHE A 140 -24.24 -1.67 5.37
CA PHE A 140 -25.37 -2.00 4.52
C PHE A 140 -25.65 -3.49 4.61
N ASN A 141 -26.93 -3.85 4.66
CA ASN A 141 -27.34 -5.25 4.59
C ASN A 141 -27.99 -5.49 3.24
N PHE A 142 -27.57 -6.55 2.57
CA PHE A 142 -28.19 -7.01 1.34
C PHE A 142 -28.68 -8.44 1.56
N ARG A 143 -29.91 -8.70 1.13
CA ARG A 143 -30.35 -10.07 0.85
C ARG A 143 -29.92 -10.37 -0.58
N ASP A 144 -29.17 -11.43 -0.76
CA ASP A 144 -28.87 -11.90 -2.11
C ASP A 144 -30.19 -12.34 -2.74
N LYS A 145 -30.53 -11.82 -3.91
CA LYS A 145 -31.84 -12.09 -4.53
C LYS A 145 -31.96 -13.54 -5.02
N ASP A 146 -30.82 -14.20 -5.23
CA ASP A 146 -30.72 -15.52 -5.85
C ASP A 146 -30.30 -16.64 -4.88
N SER A 147 -30.10 -16.35 -3.58
CA SER A 147 -29.74 -17.39 -2.62
C SER A 147 -30.98 -18.05 -2.01
N THR A 148 -31.11 -19.36 -2.24
CA THR A 148 -32.02 -20.26 -1.51
C THR A 148 -31.63 -20.42 -0.04
N ASN A 149 -30.42 -19.99 0.33
CA ASN A 149 -29.92 -19.93 1.69
C ASN A 149 -30.08 -18.48 2.22
N PRO A 150 -30.94 -18.20 3.22
CA PRO A 150 -31.29 -16.86 3.69
C PRO A 150 -30.17 -16.11 4.45
N ASP A 151 -28.94 -16.57 4.31
CA ASP A 151 -27.77 -16.07 5.00
C ASP A 151 -27.50 -14.61 4.61
N ALA A 152 -27.68 -13.71 5.58
CA ALA A 152 -27.58 -12.27 5.37
C ALA A 152 -26.14 -11.87 5.03
N THR A 153 -25.94 -11.17 3.92
CA THR A 153 -24.65 -10.53 3.61
C THR A 153 -24.65 -9.11 4.17
N ALA A 154 -23.59 -8.75 4.90
CA ALA A 154 -23.32 -7.36 5.26
C ALA A 154 -22.20 -6.81 4.38
N SER A 155 -22.36 -5.58 3.91
CA SER A 155 -21.29 -4.81 3.29
C SER A 155 -20.89 -3.69 4.24
N VAL A 156 -19.61 -3.63 4.55
CA VAL A 156 -19.00 -2.58 5.35
C VAL A 156 -18.23 -1.67 4.40
N LEU A 157 -18.70 -0.43 4.30
CA LEU A 157 -18.03 0.64 3.57
C LEU A 157 -17.28 1.50 4.59
N LEU A 158 -15.96 1.48 4.49
CA LEU A 158 -15.06 2.33 5.25
C LEU A 158 -14.62 3.50 4.36
N THR A 159 -14.92 4.70 4.82
CA THR A 159 -14.32 5.91 4.26
C THR A 159 -13.17 6.31 5.17
N ILE A 160 -11.96 6.24 4.64
CA ILE A 160 -10.75 6.67 5.32
C ILE A 160 -10.28 8.00 4.73
N LYS A 161 -9.53 8.76 5.51
CA LYS A 161 -8.82 9.92 4.99
C LYS A 161 -7.80 9.45 3.96
N GLY A 162 -7.98 9.86 2.71
CA GLY A 162 -6.95 9.70 1.69
C GLY A 162 -6.00 10.88 1.70
N PHE A 163 -4.78 10.65 1.22
CA PHE A 163 -4.03 11.71 0.55
C PHE A 163 -4.87 12.14 -0.65
N ARG A 164 -5.60 13.26 -0.54
CA ARG A 164 -6.20 13.86 -1.74
C ARG A 164 -5.04 14.11 -2.68
N LYS A 165 -5.06 13.52 -3.87
CA LYS A 165 -4.37 14.14 -5.00
C LYS A 165 -5.01 15.53 -5.09
N LYS A 166 -4.24 16.59 -4.85
CA LYS A 166 -4.65 17.91 -5.30
C LYS A 166 -4.77 17.77 -6.82
N GLU A 167 -5.98 17.80 -7.32
CA GLU A 167 -6.27 18.11 -8.72
C GLU A 167 -5.91 19.57 -8.99
#